data_AF-A0A1M4ZXF5-F1
#
_entry.id   AF-A0A1M4ZXF5-F1
#
_cell.length_a   1.000
_cell.length_b   1.000
_cell.length_c   1.000
_cell.angle_alpha   90.00
_cell.angle_beta   90.00
_cell.angle_gamma   90.00
#
_symmetry.space_group_name_H-M   'P 1'
#
loop_
_entity.id
_entity.type
_entity.pdbx_description
1 polymer ?
#
loop_
_entity_poly.entity_id
_entity_poly.type
_entity_poly.pdbx_seq_one_letter_code
_entity_poly.pdbx_strand_id
1 'polypeptide(L)'
;MISFGQKKIWMFFVFVIVCAFLSINIFTLASATEYAHTIDDDIVLASDMVVDGNLKINSGKTVNLNGHTLQVKGNLDQEGHIIVGRGNVLVEADYNLWGSATLNMNHESDMIFVGGDFYVRSTAAHVDRLTDGVIEFKGNFTQRRVTYGAYTNFQATGNHLVVFSGDGEQVVDMGSGLVNQSRFNNIDVKSTGNVDFATVAQFVGNIKFTTDNFTGRLTPAGEEATVTGGVWPGDLTTNESFKLLHDMDIKGNLSIPVNSAIDINGKTVKVDGDYVQTSGEVIL
;
A
#
# COMPACT_ATOMS: atom_id res chain seq x y z
N MET A 1 -70.96 47.21 32.29
CA MET A 1 -69.99 46.87 31.23
C MET A 1 -69.28 45.61 31.67
N ILE A 2 -69.66 44.48 31.08
CA ILE A 2 -69.25 43.12 31.47
C ILE A 2 -68.86 42.37 30.18
N SER A 3 -67.63 41.85 30.21
CA SER A 3 -67.07 40.61 29.67
C SER A 3 -67.35 40.10 28.24
N PHE A 4 -66.25 39.67 27.63
CA PHE A 4 -66.04 38.93 26.38
C PHE A 4 -66.76 37.57 26.29
N GLY A 5 -66.98 37.12 25.05
CA GLY A 5 -67.25 35.73 24.69
C GLY A 5 -67.03 35.47 23.19
N GLN A 6 -65.95 34.75 22.86
CA GLN A 6 -65.61 34.33 21.49
C GLN A 6 -66.56 33.26 20.94
N LYS A 7 -66.66 33.22 19.59
CA LYS A 7 -67.61 32.44 18.81
C LYS A 7 -67.27 30.95 18.68
N LYS A 8 -68.37 30.21 18.56
CA LYS A 8 -68.62 28.76 18.50
C LYS A 8 -67.92 27.94 17.39
N ILE A 9 -67.69 26.68 17.79
CA ILE A 9 -67.51 25.37 17.11
C ILE A 9 -68.62 25.13 16.03
N TRP A 10 -68.48 24.33 14.95
CA TRP A 10 -68.66 22.86 14.82
C TRP A 10 -68.33 22.38 13.38
N MET A 11 -67.65 21.23 13.18
CA MET A 11 -68.21 20.02 12.54
C MET A 11 -67.31 18.76 12.64
N PHE A 12 -67.98 17.65 12.98
CA PHE A 12 -67.63 16.22 13.15
C PHE A 12 -67.18 15.51 11.85
N PHE A 13 -66.65 14.27 11.73
CA PHE A 13 -65.91 13.25 12.52
C PHE A 13 -65.62 12.08 11.52
N VAL A 14 -64.72 11.15 11.89
CA VAL A 14 -64.58 9.73 11.42
C VAL A 14 -63.58 9.37 10.28
N PHE A 15 -62.42 8.88 10.75
CA PHE A 15 -61.65 7.67 10.38
C PHE A 15 -61.94 6.86 9.10
N VAL A 16 -60.89 6.62 8.30
CA VAL A 16 -60.56 5.30 7.73
C VAL A 16 -59.04 5.08 7.85
N ILE A 17 -58.63 4.09 8.63
CA ILE A 17 -57.29 3.49 8.57
C ILE A 17 -57.38 2.30 7.62
N VAL A 18 -56.53 2.27 6.59
CA VAL A 18 -56.13 1.04 5.89
C VAL A 18 -54.61 1.06 5.77
N CYS A 19 -53.96 0.13 6.47
CA CYS A 19 -52.56 -0.23 6.29
C CYS A 19 -52.39 -1.10 5.03
N ALA A 20 -51.45 -0.77 4.14
CA ALA A 20 -50.75 -1.75 3.30
C ALA A 20 -49.46 -1.18 2.68
N PHE A 21 -48.32 -1.70 3.15
CA PHE A 21 -47.03 -1.95 2.51
C PHE A 21 -46.36 -0.95 1.53
N LEU A 22 -45.20 -0.47 2.00
CA LEU A 22 -43.86 -0.54 1.38
C LEU A 22 -43.74 -0.42 -0.16
N SER A 23 -43.13 0.68 -0.59
CA SER A 23 -41.88 0.62 -1.36
C SER A 23 -41.18 1.98 -1.27
N ILE A 24 -40.49 2.21 -0.15
CA ILE A 24 -39.33 3.09 -0.21
C ILE A 24 -38.33 2.30 -1.05
N ASN A 25 -38.26 2.63 -2.34
CA ASN A 25 -37.08 2.32 -3.12
C ASN A 25 -35.93 3.11 -2.49
N ILE A 26 -35.30 2.52 -1.48
CA ILE A 26 -33.92 2.86 -1.14
C ILE A 26 -33.13 2.32 -2.33
N PHE A 27 -33.07 3.11 -3.40
CA PHE A 27 -31.92 3.01 -4.27
C PHE A 27 -30.75 3.40 -3.38
N THR A 28 -29.96 2.42 -2.97
CA THR A 28 -28.56 2.61 -2.69
C THR A 28 -27.97 3.24 -3.94
N LEU A 29 -27.96 4.58 -3.99
CA LEU A 29 -26.97 5.29 -4.78
C LEU A 29 -25.64 4.85 -4.19
N ALA A 30 -25.00 3.87 -4.83
CA ALA A 30 -23.55 3.89 -4.87
C ALA A 30 -23.21 5.30 -5.34
N SER A 31 -22.65 6.13 -4.45
CA SER A 31 -22.16 7.43 -4.87
C SER A 31 -21.18 7.15 -6.00
N ALA A 32 -21.51 7.56 -7.23
CA ALA A 32 -20.51 7.62 -8.27
C ALA A 32 -19.37 8.45 -7.68
N THR A 33 -18.14 7.94 -7.71
CA THR A 33 -16.98 8.70 -7.25
C THR A 33 -16.94 10.00 -8.04
N GLU A 34 -17.26 11.12 -7.39
CA GLU A 34 -17.17 12.43 -8.03
C GLU A 34 -15.70 12.83 -8.01
N TYR A 35 -15.14 12.97 -9.21
CA TYR A 35 -13.78 13.47 -9.39
C TYR A 35 -13.83 14.99 -9.45
N ALA A 36 -13.12 15.65 -8.55
CA ALA A 36 -12.93 17.09 -8.60
C ALA A 36 -12.14 17.48 -9.86
N HIS A 37 -11.24 16.60 -10.31
CA HIS A 37 -10.48 16.79 -11.53
C HIS A 37 -10.21 15.47 -12.25
N THR A 38 -10.22 15.53 -13.58
CA THR A 38 -9.82 14.42 -14.46
C THR A 38 -8.76 14.94 -15.42
N ILE A 39 -7.64 14.23 -15.51
CA ILE A 39 -6.59 14.48 -16.49
C ILE A 39 -6.87 13.62 -17.72
N ASP A 40 -7.27 14.31 -18.80
CA ASP A 40 -7.66 13.73 -20.09
C ASP A 40 -6.61 13.91 -21.18
N ASP A 41 -5.50 14.58 -20.90
CA ASP A 41 -4.38 14.83 -21.82
C ASP A 41 -3.05 14.60 -21.12
N ASP A 42 -1.99 14.41 -21.90
CA ASP A 42 -0.64 14.38 -21.36
C ASP A 42 -0.29 15.77 -20.82
N ILE A 43 0.19 15.83 -19.58
CA ILE A 43 0.62 17.08 -18.95
C ILE A 43 2.05 16.97 -18.44
N VAL A 44 2.78 18.07 -18.58
CA VAL A 44 4.04 18.32 -17.87
C VAL A 44 3.78 19.48 -16.93
N LEU A 45 3.98 19.27 -15.63
CA LEU A 45 3.78 20.35 -14.66
C LEU A 45 4.83 21.44 -14.88
N ALA A 46 4.37 22.69 -14.90
CA ALA A 46 5.21 23.89 -14.95
C ALA A 46 5.34 24.57 -13.58
N SER A 47 4.52 24.14 -12.62
CA SER A 47 4.48 24.55 -11.22
C SER A 47 3.78 23.45 -10.42
N ASP A 48 3.82 23.56 -9.09
CA ASP A 48 3.04 22.68 -8.22
C ASP A 48 1.55 22.75 -8.56
N MET A 49 0.86 21.61 -8.44
CA MET A 49 -0.56 21.44 -8.73
C MET A 49 -1.26 20.90 -7.49
N VAL A 50 -2.33 21.57 -7.06
CA VAL A 50 -3.19 21.13 -5.95
C VAL A 50 -4.58 20.81 -6.48
N VAL A 51 -5.06 19.60 -6.21
CA VAL A 51 -6.43 19.16 -6.49
C VAL A 51 -7.19 19.06 -5.16
N ASP A 52 -8.17 19.95 -4.99
CA ASP A 52 -9.02 20.03 -3.79
C ASP A 52 -10.18 19.01 -3.86
N GLY A 53 -9.82 17.73 -3.90
CA GLY A 53 -10.75 16.60 -4.00
C GLY A 53 -10.12 15.39 -4.71
N ASN A 54 -10.97 14.49 -5.21
CA ASN A 54 -10.50 13.29 -5.91
C ASN A 54 -9.94 13.64 -7.29
N LEU A 55 -8.80 13.02 -7.67
CA LEU A 55 -8.17 13.14 -8.97
C LEU A 55 -8.24 11.81 -9.72
N LYS A 56 -8.71 11.86 -10.97
CA LYS A 56 -8.56 10.76 -11.93
C LYS A 56 -7.48 11.09 -12.97
N ILE A 57 -6.58 10.15 -13.25
CA ILE A 57 -5.71 10.20 -14.43
C ILE A 57 -6.19 9.13 -15.40
N ASN A 58 -6.74 9.53 -16.55
CA ASN A 58 -7.33 8.59 -17.49
C ASN A 58 -6.28 7.70 -18.18
N SER A 59 -6.75 6.51 -18.57
CA SER A 59 -5.91 5.51 -19.25
C SER A 59 -5.21 6.08 -20.48
N GLY A 60 -3.92 5.74 -20.62
CA GLY A 60 -3.08 6.20 -21.73
C GLY A 60 -2.60 7.64 -21.62
N LYS A 61 -2.92 8.37 -20.54
CA LYS A 61 -2.44 9.74 -20.30
C LYS A 61 -1.26 9.76 -19.35
N THR A 62 -0.36 10.71 -19.52
CA THR A 62 0.88 10.85 -18.76
C THR A 62 0.90 12.16 -17.99
N VAL A 63 1.17 12.07 -16.69
CA VAL A 63 1.50 13.21 -15.83
C VAL A 63 2.99 13.16 -15.54
N ASN A 64 3.75 14.09 -16.11
CA ASN A 64 5.15 14.30 -15.76
C ASN A 64 5.25 15.46 -14.77
N LEU A 65 5.70 15.16 -13.55
CA LEU A 65 5.79 16.15 -12.48
C LEU A 65 6.94 17.12 -12.70
N ASN A 66 7.98 16.75 -13.45
CA ASN A 66 9.09 17.65 -13.84
C ASN A 66 9.70 18.44 -12.66
N GLY A 67 9.87 17.78 -11.51
CA GLY A 67 10.42 18.41 -10.30
C GLY A 67 9.40 19.15 -9.42
N HIS A 68 8.12 19.15 -9.80
CA HIS A 68 7.04 19.81 -9.05
C HIS A 68 6.23 18.83 -8.19
N THR A 69 5.40 19.39 -7.33
CA THR A 69 4.51 18.63 -6.45
C THR A 69 3.11 18.53 -7.04
N LEU A 70 2.57 17.31 -7.10
CA LEU A 70 1.14 17.04 -7.29
C LEU A 70 0.53 16.70 -5.93
N GLN A 71 -0.27 17.61 -5.37
CA GLN A 71 -1.03 17.35 -4.14
C GLN A 71 -2.49 17.07 -4.47
N VAL A 72 -3.02 15.97 -3.96
CA VAL A 72 -4.41 15.53 -4.10
C VAL A 72 -5.01 15.40 -2.70
N LYS A 73 -6.00 16.24 -2.37
CA LYS A 73 -6.63 16.21 -1.04
C LYS A 73 -7.64 15.08 -0.85
N GLY A 74 -8.10 14.48 -1.95
CA GLY A 74 -8.93 13.28 -1.95
C GLY A 74 -8.15 12.05 -2.41
N ASN A 75 -8.87 11.13 -3.04
CA ASN A 75 -8.30 9.93 -3.62
C ASN A 75 -7.60 10.21 -4.96
N LEU A 76 -6.54 9.47 -5.24
CA LEU A 76 -5.89 9.43 -6.56
C LEU A 76 -6.21 8.12 -7.27
N ASP A 77 -7.01 8.19 -8.33
CA ASP A 77 -7.31 7.06 -9.21
C ASP A 77 -6.49 7.18 -10.50
N GLN A 78 -5.38 6.45 -10.53
CA GLN A 78 -4.44 6.41 -11.65
C GLN A 78 -4.73 5.21 -12.57
N GLU A 79 -5.32 5.48 -13.74
CA GLU A 79 -5.34 4.56 -14.88
C GLU A 79 -4.24 4.88 -15.91
N GLY A 80 -3.75 6.13 -15.92
CA GLY A 80 -2.63 6.60 -16.74
C GLY A 80 -1.25 6.43 -16.10
N HIS A 81 -0.28 7.21 -16.54
CA HIS A 81 1.12 7.10 -16.17
C HIS A 81 1.55 8.31 -15.34
N ILE A 82 2.35 8.08 -14.30
CA ILE A 82 3.01 9.14 -13.52
C ILE A 82 4.52 8.97 -13.65
N ILE A 83 5.20 10.06 -14.01
CA ILE A 83 6.65 10.20 -13.94
C ILE A 83 6.96 11.22 -12.86
N VAL A 84 7.53 10.76 -11.74
CA VAL A 84 7.76 11.62 -10.56
C VAL A 84 8.89 12.63 -10.83
N GLY A 85 10.00 12.20 -11.44
CA GLY A 85 10.92 13.12 -12.12
C GLY A 85 11.55 14.21 -11.23
N ARG A 86 12.01 13.84 -10.03
CA ARG A 86 12.45 14.69 -8.91
C ARG A 86 11.33 15.50 -8.23
N GLY A 87 10.08 15.15 -8.48
CA GLY A 87 8.90 15.78 -7.90
C GLY A 87 8.34 14.99 -6.72
N ASN A 88 7.15 15.40 -6.26
CA ASN A 88 6.44 14.74 -5.16
C ASN A 88 4.98 14.47 -5.52
N VAL A 89 4.45 13.30 -5.15
CA VAL A 89 3.01 13.04 -5.15
C VAL A 89 2.53 12.96 -3.70
N LEU A 90 1.62 13.84 -3.31
CA LEU A 90 1.03 13.89 -1.97
C LEU A 90 -0.45 13.57 -2.07
N VAL A 91 -0.88 12.40 -1.60
CA VAL A 91 -2.28 11.98 -1.57
C VAL A 91 -2.75 11.94 -0.12
N GLU A 92 -3.73 12.76 0.24
CA GLU A 92 -4.21 12.83 1.64
C GLU A 92 -5.12 11.64 2.02
N ALA A 93 -5.69 10.95 1.01
CA ALA A 93 -6.53 9.77 1.18
C ALA A 93 -5.93 8.55 0.42
N ASP A 94 -6.75 7.78 -0.29
CA ASP A 94 -6.33 6.52 -0.93
C ASP A 94 -5.68 6.75 -2.30
N TYR A 95 -4.68 5.94 -2.64
CA TYR A 95 -4.05 5.94 -3.95
C TYR A 95 -4.23 4.58 -4.65
N ASN A 96 -5.04 4.57 -5.71
CA ASN A 96 -5.35 3.42 -6.53
C ASN A 96 -4.65 3.49 -7.90
N LEU A 97 -3.74 2.55 -8.17
CA LEU A 97 -3.07 2.37 -9.46
C LEU A 97 -3.59 1.11 -10.15
N TRP A 98 -4.18 1.25 -11.34
CA TRP A 98 -4.82 0.11 -12.02
C TRP A 98 -4.84 0.25 -13.55
N GLY A 99 -5.41 -0.76 -14.23
CA GLY A 99 -5.43 -0.79 -15.71
C GLY A 99 -4.05 -1.07 -16.30
N SER A 100 -3.56 -0.19 -17.17
CA SER A 100 -2.19 -0.23 -17.72
C SER A 100 -1.27 0.84 -17.12
N ALA A 101 -1.69 1.44 -16.01
CA ALA A 101 -0.95 2.50 -15.35
C ALA A 101 0.48 2.10 -15.01
N THR A 102 1.39 3.06 -15.09
CA THR A 102 2.77 2.89 -14.61
C THR A 102 3.16 4.04 -13.70
N LEU A 103 3.87 3.73 -12.63
CA LEU A 103 4.52 4.71 -11.78
C LEU A 103 6.03 4.62 -11.97
N ASN A 104 6.69 5.75 -12.24
CA ASN A 104 8.13 5.84 -12.42
C ASN A 104 8.77 6.74 -11.36
N MET A 105 9.59 6.11 -10.52
CA MET A 105 10.42 6.67 -9.46
C MET A 105 11.85 6.15 -9.63
N ASN A 106 12.73 7.01 -10.13
CA ASN A 106 14.10 6.68 -10.52
C ASN A 106 15.12 7.76 -10.13
N HIS A 107 14.70 8.67 -9.26
CA HIS A 107 15.58 9.67 -8.66
C HIS A 107 15.48 9.63 -7.13
N GLU A 108 16.61 9.82 -6.45
CA GLU A 108 16.70 9.82 -4.98
C GLU A 108 15.72 10.77 -4.28
N SER A 109 15.36 11.87 -4.96
CA SER A 109 14.45 12.89 -4.45
C SER A 109 12.98 12.64 -4.82
N ASP A 110 12.67 11.57 -5.55
CA ASP A 110 11.28 11.19 -5.84
C ASP A 110 10.60 10.78 -4.55
N MET A 111 9.44 11.38 -4.25
CA MET A 111 8.68 11.03 -3.06
C MET A 111 7.20 10.88 -3.38
N ILE A 112 6.60 9.85 -2.78
CA ILE A 112 5.16 9.67 -2.72
C ILE A 112 4.75 9.49 -1.27
N PHE A 113 3.76 10.26 -0.85
CA PHE A 113 3.09 10.10 0.43
C PHE A 113 1.62 9.77 0.22
N VAL A 114 1.12 8.77 0.93
CA VAL A 114 -0.29 8.35 0.91
C VAL A 114 -0.85 8.32 2.33
N GLY A 115 -1.83 9.19 2.60
CA GLY A 115 -2.49 9.29 3.90
C GLY A 115 -3.45 8.14 4.19
N GLY A 116 -3.93 7.43 3.16
CA GLY A 116 -4.78 6.25 3.25
C GLY A 116 -4.12 4.98 2.72
N ASP A 117 -4.92 4.13 2.09
CA ASP A 117 -4.50 2.85 1.54
C ASP A 117 -3.81 3.02 0.18
N PHE A 118 -2.79 2.20 -0.09
CA PHE A 118 -2.15 2.08 -1.39
C PHE A 118 -2.56 0.77 -2.08
N TYR A 119 -3.24 0.89 -3.22
CA TYR A 119 -3.70 -0.24 -4.01
C TYR A 119 -3.04 -0.26 -5.39
N VAL A 120 -2.46 -1.39 -5.76
CA VAL A 120 -1.86 -1.60 -7.09
C VAL A 120 -2.38 -2.87 -7.76
N ARG A 121 -2.98 -2.70 -8.93
CA ARG A 121 -3.43 -3.77 -9.83
C ARG A 121 -3.24 -3.37 -11.29
N SER A 122 -2.00 -3.07 -11.67
CA SER A 122 -1.64 -2.81 -13.06
C SER A 122 -1.40 -4.11 -13.83
N THR A 123 -1.72 -4.07 -15.12
CA THR A 123 -1.28 -5.05 -16.12
C THR A 123 0.17 -4.84 -16.53
N ALA A 124 0.71 -3.63 -16.34
CA ALA A 124 2.07 -3.26 -16.70
C ALA A 124 3.09 -3.75 -15.67
N ALA A 125 4.27 -4.14 -16.15
CA ALA A 125 5.42 -4.43 -15.33
C ALA A 125 6.04 -3.13 -14.78
N HIS A 126 6.55 -3.17 -13.56
CA HIS A 126 7.26 -2.07 -12.92
C HIS A 126 8.76 -2.32 -12.75
N VAL A 127 9.29 -3.36 -13.41
CA VAL A 127 10.74 -3.56 -13.55
C VAL A 127 11.37 -2.28 -14.08
N ASP A 128 12.47 -1.86 -13.46
CA ASP A 128 13.25 -0.65 -13.76
C ASP A 128 12.50 0.69 -13.61
N ARG A 129 11.30 0.67 -13.03
CA ARG A 129 10.51 1.90 -12.80
C ARG A 129 10.49 2.34 -11.34
N LEU A 130 10.72 1.44 -10.40
CA LEU A 130 10.81 1.73 -8.97
C LEU A 130 12.24 1.43 -8.53
N THR A 131 13.17 2.32 -8.90
CA THR A 131 14.63 2.09 -8.75
C THR A 131 15.27 3.01 -7.70
N ASP A 132 14.62 4.13 -7.37
CA ASP A 132 15.06 5.07 -6.36
C ASP A 132 13.84 5.82 -5.78
N GLY A 133 14.06 6.66 -4.78
CA GLY A 133 13.02 7.43 -4.13
C GLY A 133 12.24 6.67 -3.05
N VAL A 134 11.23 7.34 -2.49
CA VAL A 134 10.51 6.88 -1.30
C VAL A 134 9.01 6.85 -1.53
N ILE A 135 8.37 5.71 -1.27
CA ILE A 135 6.92 5.63 -1.10
C ILE A 135 6.64 5.42 0.39
N GLU A 136 5.95 6.37 1.01
CA GLU A 136 5.44 6.29 2.37
C GLU A 136 3.91 6.19 2.35
N PHE A 137 3.35 5.24 3.10
CA PHE A 137 1.90 5.15 3.26
C PHE A 137 1.48 4.84 4.71
N LYS A 138 0.35 5.43 5.09
CA LYS A 138 -0.25 5.37 6.42
C LYS A 138 -1.26 4.24 6.58
N GLY A 139 -1.94 3.84 5.50
CA GLY A 139 -2.92 2.76 5.49
C GLY A 139 -2.35 1.42 5.02
N ASN A 140 -3.21 0.55 4.51
CA ASN A 140 -2.87 -0.78 4.02
C ASN A 140 -2.14 -0.73 2.69
N PHE A 141 -1.33 -1.76 2.41
CA PHE A 141 -0.75 -2.01 1.10
C PHE A 141 -1.39 -3.23 0.48
N THR A 142 -2.02 -3.06 -0.69
CA THR A 142 -2.60 -4.17 -1.44
C THR A 142 -2.06 -4.21 -2.86
N GLN A 143 -1.38 -5.31 -3.20
CA GLN A 143 -0.98 -5.63 -4.56
C GLN A 143 -1.81 -6.81 -5.07
N ARG A 144 -2.43 -6.65 -6.25
CA ARG A 144 -3.18 -7.71 -6.93
C ARG A 144 -2.63 -7.97 -8.32
N ARG A 145 -2.61 -9.26 -8.69
CA ARG A 145 -2.30 -9.70 -10.05
C ARG A 145 -3.53 -9.62 -10.96
N VAL A 146 -3.30 -9.41 -12.25
CA VAL A 146 -4.29 -9.60 -13.31
C VAL A 146 -3.96 -10.89 -14.07
N THR A 147 -4.96 -11.71 -14.42
CA THR A 147 -4.78 -13.04 -15.05
C THR A 147 -3.84 -13.05 -16.26
N TYR A 148 -3.84 -11.97 -17.05
CA TYR A 148 -2.98 -11.78 -18.23
C TYR A 148 -2.06 -10.55 -18.10
N GLY A 149 -1.74 -10.14 -16.87
CA GLY A 149 -0.86 -9.01 -16.58
C GLY A 149 0.49 -9.44 -16.02
N ALA A 150 1.36 -8.45 -15.80
CA ALA A 150 2.66 -8.67 -15.17
C ALA A 150 2.52 -9.15 -13.72
N TYR A 151 3.35 -10.12 -13.34
CA TYR A 151 3.54 -10.52 -11.93
C TYR A 151 4.38 -9.50 -11.16
N THR A 152 5.02 -8.59 -11.88
CA THR A 152 6.00 -7.61 -11.40
C THR A 152 5.41 -6.20 -11.40
N ASN A 153 4.10 -6.09 -11.17
CA ASN A 153 3.39 -4.81 -11.21
C ASN A 153 3.66 -3.91 -9.97
N PHE A 154 4.44 -4.42 -9.01
CA PHE A 154 5.12 -3.65 -7.98
C PHE A 154 6.48 -4.32 -7.70
N GLN A 155 7.46 -4.12 -8.57
CA GLN A 155 8.80 -4.68 -8.41
C GLN A 155 9.79 -3.55 -8.16
N ALA A 156 10.10 -3.30 -6.89
CA ALA A 156 11.13 -2.34 -6.50
C ALA A 156 12.53 -2.94 -6.62
N THR A 157 13.51 -2.07 -6.91
CA THR A 157 14.93 -2.39 -7.10
C THR A 157 15.80 -1.20 -6.66
N GLY A 158 17.12 -1.37 -6.67
CA GLY A 158 18.08 -0.27 -6.49
C GLY A 158 18.03 0.32 -5.08
N ASN A 159 17.71 1.60 -4.98
CA ASN A 159 17.62 2.32 -3.71
C ASN A 159 16.17 2.56 -3.25
N HIS A 160 15.17 2.17 -4.06
CA HIS A 160 13.77 2.46 -3.76
C HIS A 160 13.36 1.95 -2.37
N LEU A 161 12.78 2.85 -1.57
CA LEU A 161 12.38 2.62 -0.19
C LEU A 161 10.86 2.65 -0.04
N VAL A 162 10.32 1.64 0.63
CA VAL A 162 8.94 1.66 1.13
C VAL A 162 8.95 1.90 2.64
N VAL A 163 8.13 2.85 3.09
CA VAL A 163 7.98 3.20 4.50
C VAL A 163 6.56 2.91 4.97
N PHE A 164 6.44 2.03 5.96
CA PHE A 164 5.19 1.76 6.67
C PHE A 164 5.15 2.67 7.91
N SER A 165 4.32 3.72 7.90
CA SER A 165 4.33 4.74 8.96
C SER A 165 2.95 5.02 9.57
N GLY A 166 2.01 4.10 9.44
CA GLY A 166 0.65 4.24 9.95
C GLY A 166 0.59 4.47 11.45
N ASP A 167 -0.44 5.19 11.89
CA ASP A 167 -0.68 5.42 13.31
C ASP A 167 -1.48 4.27 13.96
N GLY A 168 -2.07 3.39 13.13
CA GLY A 168 -2.83 2.20 13.51
C GLY A 168 -2.29 0.92 12.86
N GLU A 169 -3.05 -0.16 12.93
CA GLU A 169 -2.70 -1.41 12.25
C GLU A 169 -2.65 -1.21 10.73
N GLN A 170 -1.61 -1.75 10.08
CA GLN A 170 -1.46 -1.79 8.64
C GLN A 170 -1.40 -3.24 8.18
N VAL A 171 -2.12 -3.58 7.12
CA VAL A 171 -2.06 -4.90 6.48
C VAL A 171 -1.33 -4.80 5.15
N VAL A 172 -0.41 -5.72 4.91
CA VAL A 172 0.32 -5.89 3.66
C VAL A 172 -0.15 -7.18 2.98
N ASP A 173 -0.81 -7.03 1.83
CA ASP A 173 -1.30 -8.13 1.03
C ASP A 173 -0.75 -8.08 -0.40
N MET A 174 0.21 -8.95 -0.69
CA MET A 174 0.80 -9.16 -2.01
C MET A 174 0.30 -10.45 -2.67
N GLY A 175 -0.54 -10.31 -3.69
CA GLY A 175 -1.04 -11.43 -4.48
C GLY A 175 0.04 -12.16 -5.31
N SER A 176 1.22 -11.55 -5.50
CA SER A 176 2.38 -12.14 -6.19
C SER A 176 3.71 -11.68 -5.58
N GLY A 177 3.82 -11.78 -4.24
CA GLY A 177 4.93 -11.24 -3.44
C GLY A 177 6.22 -12.08 -3.41
N LEU A 178 6.70 -12.56 -4.56
CA LEU A 178 7.92 -13.37 -4.67
C LEU A 178 9.10 -12.60 -5.28
N VAL A 179 10.33 -13.07 -5.06
CA VAL A 179 11.57 -12.38 -5.44
C VAL A 179 11.66 -12.12 -6.94
N ASN A 180 11.14 -13.00 -7.80
CA ASN A 180 11.11 -12.81 -9.26
C ASN A 180 9.77 -12.21 -9.76
N GLN A 181 8.94 -11.72 -8.85
CA GLN A 181 7.62 -11.14 -9.08
C GLN A 181 7.56 -9.73 -8.45
N SER A 182 6.42 -9.36 -7.87
CA SER A 182 6.30 -8.13 -7.10
C SER A 182 7.04 -8.31 -5.77
N ARG A 183 7.84 -7.33 -5.40
CA ARG A 183 8.67 -7.35 -4.19
C ARG A 183 9.01 -5.93 -3.76
N PHE A 184 9.43 -5.81 -2.51
CA PHE A 184 10.10 -4.61 -2.03
C PHE A 184 11.60 -4.68 -2.32
N ASN A 185 12.26 -3.53 -2.25
CA ASN A 185 13.72 -3.46 -2.25
C ASN A 185 14.20 -3.11 -0.85
N ASN A 186 14.08 -1.84 -0.45
CA ASN A 186 14.33 -1.39 0.91
C ASN A 186 13.01 -1.17 1.65
N ILE A 187 13.00 -1.44 2.96
CA ILE A 187 11.84 -1.28 3.83
C ILE A 187 12.24 -0.51 5.10
N ASP A 188 11.39 0.40 5.56
CA ASP A 188 11.43 0.96 6.90
C ASP A 188 10.08 0.74 7.60
N VAL A 189 10.08 -0.08 8.65
CA VAL A 189 8.92 -0.30 9.51
C VAL A 189 8.95 0.74 10.62
N LYS A 190 8.10 1.76 10.49
CA LYS A 190 7.98 2.92 11.39
C LYS A 190 6.62 3.05 12.06
N SER A 191 5.66 2.20 11.67
CA SER A 191 4.28 2.24 12.18
C SER A 191 4.25 2.20 13.70
N THR A 192 3.38 3.02 14.30
CA THR A 192 3.11 2.94 15.74
C THR A 192 2.13 1.82 16.07
N GLY A 193 1.35 1.35 15.09
CA GLY A 193 0.60 0.11 15.16
C GLY A 193 1.37 -1.07 14.59
N ASN A 194 0.72 -2.25 14.56
CA ASN A 194 1.30 -3.45 13.96
C ASN A 194 1.28 -3.39 12.43
N VAL A 195 2.36 -3.81 11.78
CA VAL A 195 2.39 -4.08 10.34
C VAL A 195 2.27 -5.58 10.11
N ASP A 196 1.10 -6.04 9.68
CA ASP A 196 0.82 -7.44 9.41
C ASP A 196 1.04 -7.80 7.93
N PHE A 197 2.06 -8.60 7.66
CA PHE A 197 2.28 -9.17 6.34
C PHE A 197 1.42 -10.43 6.16
N ALA A 198 0.13 -10.19 5.90
CA ALA A 198 -0.90 -11.22 5.80
C ALA A 198 -0.62 -12.26 4.70
N THR A 199 0.08 -11.87 3.64
CA THR A 199 0.58 -12.77 2.60
C THR A 199 2.10 -12.65 2.45
N VAL A 200 2.73 -13.57 1.70
CA VAL A 200 4.19 -13.53 1.50
C VAL A 200 4.57 -12.22 0.83
N ALA A 201 5.52 -11.52 1.44
CA ALA A 201 6.24 -10.42 0.82
C ALA A 201 7.74 -10.68 0.94
N GLN A 202 8.46 -10.48 -0.17
CA GLN A 202 9.92 -10.57 -0.20
C GLN A 202 10.55 -9.19 -0.37
N PHE A 203 11.75 -9.03 0.18
CA PHE A 203 12.62 -7.89 -0.06
C PHE A 203 14.04 -8.35 -0.37
N VAL A 204 14.77 -7.57 -1.16
CA VAL A 204 16.13 -7.92 -1.61
C VAL A 204 17.22 -6.93 -1.15
N GLY A 205 16.82 -5.76 -0.65
CA GLY A 205 17.72 -4.73 -0.14
C GLY A 205 17.74 -4.71 1.40
N ASN A 206 17.81 -3.52 1.97
CA ASN A 206 17.89 -3.34 3.42
C ASN A 206 16.50 -3.16 4.05
N ILE A 207 16.25 -3.88 5.14
CA ILE A 207 15.14 -3.60 6.04
C ILE A 207 15.64 -2.92 7.32
N LYS A 208 14.90 -1.91 7.77
CA LYS A 208 15.05 -1.27 9.07
C LYS A 208 13.75 -1.41 9.86
N PHE A 209 13.87 -1.83 11.10
CA PHE A 209 12.81 -1.75 12.09
C PHE A 209 13.06 -0.52 12.96
N THR A 210 12.28 0.54 12.75
CA THR A 210 12.26 1.69 13.65
C THR A 210 11.34 1.42 14.84
N THR A 211 10.31 0.59 14.64
CA THR A 211 9.51 -0.05 15.69
C THR A 211 9.58 -1.57 15.53
N ASP A 212 9.40 -2.31 16.62
CA ASP A 212 9.38 -3.79 16.62
C ASP A 212 7.99 -4.35 16.27
N ASN A 213 7.12 -3.52 15.66
CA ASN A 213 5.71 -3.80 15.44
C ASN A 213 5.47 -4.48 14.08
N PHE A 214 5.82 -5.75 14.00
CA PHE A 214 5.64 -6.54 12.78
C PHE A 214 5.13 -7.96 13.10
N THR A 215 4.22 -8.45 12.25
CA THR A 215 3.80 -9.86 12.20
C THR A 215 3.70 -10.36 10.77
N GLY A 216 3.59 -11.68 10.60
CA GLY A 216 3.24 -12.29 9.33
C GLY A 216 4.45 -12.72 8.49
N ARG A 217 4.31 -12.68 7.17
CA ARG A 217 5.13 -13.42 6.21
C ARG A 217 6.06 -12.51 5.39
N LEU A 218 6.83 -11.68 6.06
CA LEU A 218 7.94 -10.93 5.45
C LEU A 218 9.22 -11.76 5.47
N THR A 219 9.97 -11.79 4.37
CA THR A 219 11.17 -12.63 4.28
C THR A 219 12.24 -12.03 3.36
N PRO A 220 13.52 -12.03 3.76
CA PRO A 220 14.63 -11.63 2.89
C PRO A 220 14.82 -12.62 1.73
N ALA A 221 15.41 -12.16 0.64
CA ALA A 221 15.77 -13.00 -0.50
C ALA A 221 17.03 -12.51 -1.21
N GLY A 222 17.81 -13.46 -1.73
CA GLY A 222 18.99 -13.17 -2.54
C GLY A 222 20.24 -12.80 -1.72
N GLU A 223 21.20 -12.19 -2.40
CA GLU A 223 22.55 -11.99 -1.85
C GLU A 223 22.77 -10.62 -1.20
N GLU A 224 21.86 -9.67 -1.40
CA GLU A 224 22.00 -8.27 -0.98
C GLU A 224 21.12 -7.91 0.22
N ALA A 225 20.24 -8.83 0.64
CA ALA A 225 19.28 -8.56 1.69
C ALA A 225 19.98 -8.36 3.05
N THR A 226 19.66 -7.28 3.75
CA THR A 226 20.26 -6.94 5.04
C THR A 226 19.23 -6.47 6.05
N VAL A 227 19.52 -6.69 7.33
CA VAL A 227 18.72 -6.20 8.46
C VAL A 227 19.54 -5.17 9.21
N THR A 228 19.10 -3.90 9.18
CA THR A 228 19.78 -2.81 9.88
C THR A 228 19.87 -3.11 11.37
N GLY A 229 21.08 -3.04 11.92
CA GLY A 229 21.35 -3.35 13.34
C GLY A 229 21.40 -4.84 13.66
N GLY A 230 21.18 -5.74 12.69
CA GLY A 230 21.30 -7.18 12.86
C GLY A 230 20.23 -7.79 13.77
N VAL A 231 19.09 -7.11 14.00
CA VAL A 231 18.01 -7.61 14.86
C VAL A 231 16.72 -7.77 14.06
N TRP A 232 16.22 -9.01 13.99
CA TRP A 232 14.90 -9.34 13.44
C TRP A 232 13.91 -9.51 14.60
N PRO A 233 12.87 -8.66 14.73
CA PRO A 233 12.12 -8.51 15.98
C PRO A 233 11.09 -9.62 16.26
N GLY A 234 10.81 -10.49 15.30
CA GLY A 234 9.75 -11.51 15.44
C GLY A 234 10.11 -12.85 14.82
N ASP A 235 9.10 -13.57 14.37
CA ASP A 235 9.28 -14.83 13.65
C ASP A 235 9.84 -14.57 12.25
N LEU A 236 10.73 -15.45 11.79
CA LEU A 236 11.27 -15.46 10.44
C LEU A 236 11.01 -16.82 9.79
N THR A 237 10.31 -16.81 8.66
CA THR A 237 10.21 -17.98 7.78
C THR A 237 10.90 -17.67 6.46
N THR A 238 11.87 -18.47 6.05
CA THR A 238 12.51 -18.31 4.73
C THR A 238 11.55 -18.78 3.63
N ASN A 239 11.54 -18.09 2.50
CA ASN A 239 10.77 -18.50 1.32
C ASN A 239 11.64 -18.67 0.07
N GLU A 240 12.88 -18.18 0.12
CA GLU A 240 13.91 -18.35 -0.90
C GLU A 240 15.26 -18.49 -0.18
N SER A 241 16.34 -18.76 -0.93
CA SER A 241 17.69 -18.59 -0.41
C SER A 241 17.97 -17.11 -0.10
N PHE A 242 18.52 -16.83 1.08
CA PHE A 242 19.11 -15.52 1.38
C PHE A 242 20.46 -15.68 2.08
N LYS A 243 21.38 -14.76 1.79
CA LYS A 243 22.75 -14.77 2.28
C LYS A 243 22.95 -13.72 3.37
N LEU A 244 23.55 -14.11 4.49
CA LEU A 244 23.88 -13.20 5.56
C LEU A 244 25.10 -12.35 5.19
N LEU A 245 24.93 -11.03 5.26
CA LEU A 245 26.04 -10.08 5.13
C LEU A 245 26.58 -9.63 6.50
N HIS A 246 25.78 -9.79 7.55
CA HIS A 246 26.10 -9.45 8.94
C HIS A 246 25.55 -10.53 9.88
N ASP A 247 26.03 -10.54 11.13
CA ASP A 247 25.43 -11.36 12.18
C ASP A 247 23.97 -10.94 12.41
N MET A 248 23.13 -11.92 12.75
CA MET A 248 21.68 -11.73 12.89
C MET A 248 21.15 -12.37 14.17
N ASP A 249 20.44 -11.57 14.94
CA ASP A 249 19.65 -11.97 16.11
C ASP A 249 18.17 -12.02 15.73
N ILE A 250 17.57 -13.21 15.71
CA ILE A 250 16.14 -13.41 15.50
C ILE A 250 15.47 -13.55 16.87
N LYS A 251 14.57 -12.62 17.19
CA LYS A 251 13.88 -12.55 18.48
C LYS A 251 12.70 -13.51 18.61
N GLY A 252 12.18 -14.02 17.49
CA GLY A 252 11.18 -15.08 17.47
C GLY A 252 11.74 -16.42 16.99
N ASN A 253 10.89 -17.20 16.33
CA ASN A 253 11.21 -18.49 15.75
C ASN A 253 11.87 -18.34 14.38
N LEU A 254 12.77 -19.26 14.03
CA LEU A 254 13.32 -19.41 12.68
C LEU A 254 12.79 -20.69 12.04
N SER A 255 12.08 -20.55 10.92
CA SER A 255 11.59 -21.68 10.11
C SER A 255 12.22 -21.69 8.72
N ILE A 256 12.82 -22.83 8.35
CA ILE A 256 13.44 -23.04 7.03
C ILE A 256 12.72 -24.17 6.29
N PRO A 257 11.65 -23.85 5.53
CA PRO A 257 10.85 -24.82 4.77
C PRO A 257 11.56 -25.28 3.49
N VAL A 258 10.95 -26.26 2.82
CA VAL A 258 11.39 -26.76 1.51
C VAL A 258 11.61 -25.63 0.50
N ASN A 259 12.61 -25.78 -0.37
CA ASN A 259 12.96 -24.81 -1.43
C ASN A 259 13.35 -23.42 -0.90
N SER A 260 13.85 -23.33 0.32
CA SER A 260 14.41 -22.10 0.88
C SER A 260 15.72 -22.40 1.59
N ALA A 261 16.54 -21.38 1.79
CA ALA A 261 17.83 -21.56 2.43
C ALA A 261 18.27 -20.31 3.19
N ILE A 262 19.15 -20.52 4.17
CA ILE A 262 19.94 -19.46 4.79
C ILE A 262 21.41 -19.77 4.55
N ASP A 263 22.10 -18.89 3.81
CA ASP A 263 23.55 -18.91 3.68
C ASP A 263 24.15 -18.06 4.78
N ILE A 264 24.71 -18.74 5.78
CA ILE A 264 25.33 -18.15 6.96
C ILE A 264 26.56 -17.34 6.55
N ASN A 265 27.25 -17.71 5.47
CA ASN A 265 28.36 -16.94 4.90
C ASN A 265 29.41 -16.53 5.96
N GLY A 266 29.76 -17.47 6.84
CA GLY A 266 30.68 -17.25 7.96
C GLY A 266 30.22 -16.25 9.03
N LYS A 267 28.92 -15.93 9.09
CA LYS A 267 28.28 -15.09 10.13
C LYS A 267 27.68 -15.93 11.25
N THR A 268 27.06 -15.26 12.22
CA THR A 268 26.31 -15.91 13.29
C THR A 268 24.82 -15.62 13.14
N VAL A 269 24.00 -16.66 13.31
CA VAL A 269 22.55 -16.53 13.53
C VAL A 269 22.24 -16.98 14.95
N LYS A 270 21.68 -16.07 15.75
CA LYS A 270 21.11 -16.39 17.06
C LYS A 270 19.59 -16.42 16.93
N VAL A 271 18.96 -17.45 17.45
CA VAL A 271 17.50 -17.60 17.49
C VAL A 271 17.08 -17.66 18.95
N ASP A 272 16.25 -16.71 19.39
CA ASP A 272 15.76 -16.67 20.77
C ASP A 272 14.56 -17.64 20.96
N GLY A 273 13.80 -17.92 19.90
CA GLY A 273 12.73 -18.93 19.87
C GLY A 273 13.16 -20.29 19.31
N ASP A 274 12.21 -21.02 18.72
CA ASP A 274 12.44 -22.33 18.13
C ASP A 274 13.11 -22.24 16.75
N TYR A 275 14.03 -23.16 16.50
CA TYR A 275 14.61 -23.40 15.17
C TYR A 275 13.96 -24.64 14.54
N VAL A 276 13.31 -24.47 13.40
CA VAL A 276 12.63 -25.54 12.66
C VAL A 276 13.14 -25.61 11.23
N GLN A 277 13.90 -26.66 10.93
CA GLN A 277 14.32 -27.00 9.57
C GLN A 277 13.55 -28.25 9.11
N THR A 278 12.60 -28.07 8.18
CA THR A 278 11.81 -29.20 7.66
C THR A 278 12.45 -29.83 6.43
N SER A 279 12.89 -29.01 5.47
CA SER A 279 13.58 -29.49 4.25
C SER A 279 14.40 -28.40 3.54
N GLY A 280 14.48 -27.18 4.09
CA GLY A 280 15.36 -26.15 3.54
C GLY A 280 16.81 -26.34 3.95
N GLU A 281 17.69 -25.53 3.38
CA GLU A 281 19.13 -25.68 3.54
C GLU A 281 19.72 -24.62 4.48
N VAL A 282 20.71 -25.04 5.28
CA VAL A 282 21.62 -24.13 5.97
C VAL A 282 22.98 -24.30 5.31
N ILE A 283 23.44 -23.25 4.66
CA ILE A 283 24.75 -23.19 4.01
C ILE A 283 25.68 -22.45 4.96
N LEU A 284 26.88 -22.95 5.20
CA LEU A 284 27.81 -22.45 6.23
C LEU A 284 28.89 -21.53 5.65
#